data_AF-A0A822L4U1-F1
#
_entry.id   AF-A0A822L4U1-F1
#
_cell.length_a   1.000
_cell.length_b   1.000
_cell.length_c   1.000
_cell.angle_alpha   90.00
_cell.angle_beta   90.00
_cell.angle_gamma   90.00
#
_symmetry.space_group_name_H-M   'P 1'
#
loop_
_entity.id
_entity.type
_entity.pdbx_description
1 polymer ?
#
loop_
_entity_poly.entity_id
_entity_poly.type
_entity_poly.pdbx_seq_one_letter_code
_entity_poly.pdbx_strand_id
1 'polypeptide(L)'
;MNISLDLPSELENELSTEASHLKLPLSEYILRVLSFRPFLQNPPKTGPELVAYWESVGVIGSRPDIIDSQEQATANKTISEALRLAAMSTTYRTPNEVFYEGRSDSDSIQT
;
A
#
# COMPACT_ATOMS: atom_id res chain seq x y z
N MET A 1 -8.72 -17.71 0.85
CA MET A 1 -7.64 -16.73 0.60
C MET A 1 -6.34 -17.36 1.05
N ASN A 2 -5.27 -17.29 0.25
CA ASN A 2 -3.96 -17.82 0.62
C ASN A 2 -2.99 -16.64 0.84
N ILE A 3 -2.19 -16.69 1.90
CA ILE A 3 -1.19 -15.69 2.26
C ILE A 3 0.10 -16.46 2.53
N SER A 4 1.18 -16.13 1.83
CA SER A 4 2.51 -16.67 2.10
C SER A 4 3.23 -15.73 3.08
N LEU A 5 3.83 -16.29 4.12
CA LEU A 5 4.62 -15.56 5.11
C LEU A 5 6.05 -16.11 5.07
N ASP A 6 7.00 -15.28 4.66
CA ASP A 6 8.42 -15.62 4.72
C ASP A 6 8.94 -15.29 6.12
N LEU A 7 9.25 -16.33 6.89
CA LEU A 7 9.74 -16.20 8.27
C LEU A 7 11.24 -16.51 8.34
N PRO A 8 12.00 -15.81 9.20
CA PRO A 8 13.35 -16.25 9.57
C PRO A 8 13.30 -17.65 10.18
N SER A 9 14.30 -18.49 9.87
CA SER A 9 14.32 -19.89 10.32
C SER A 9 14.30 -20.05 11.84
N GLU A 10 14.89 -19.11 12.57
CA GLU A 10 14.85 -19.10 14.05
C GLU A 10 13.41 -18.98 14.57
N LEU A 11 12.64 -18.03 14.01
CA LEU A 11 11.25 -17.81 14.40
C LEU A 11 10.34 -18.99 14.01
N GLU A 12 10.55 -19.59 12.83
CA GLU A 12 9.80 -20.78 12.42
C GLU A 12 10.02 -21.95 13.40
N ASN A 13 11.25 -22.13 13.88
CA ASN A 13 11.60 -23.18 14.84
C ASN A 13 10.97 -22.94 16.22
N GLU A 14 10.99 -21.69 16.70
CA GLU A 14 10.33 -21.31 17.95
C GLU A 14 8.82 -21.60 17.89
N LEU A 15 8.15 -21.13 16.83
CA LEU A 15 6.71 -21.35 16.63
C LEU A 15 6.36 -22.84 16.49
N SER A 16 7.22 -23.62 15.83
CA SER A 16 7.07 -25.08 15.72
C SER A 16 7.22 -25.80 17.06
N THR A 17 8.14 -25.32 17.90
CA THR A 17 8.35 -25.85 19.25
C THR A 17 7.14 -25.55 20.14
N GLU A 18 6.64 -24.32 20.12
CA GLU A 18 5.44 -23.91 20.85
C GLU A 18 4.20 -24.72 20.41
N ALA A 19 4.01 -24.89 19.10
CA ALA A 19 2.93 -25.71 18.56
C ALA A 19 3.02 -27.17 19.05
N SER A 20 4.24 -27.72 19.09
CA SER A 20 4.50 -29.08 19.56
C SER A 20 4.17 -29.25 21.05
N HIS A 21 4.52 -28.28 21.89
CA HIS A 21 4.16 -28.28 23.31
C HIS A 21 2.64 -28.26 23.53
N LEU A 22 1.91 -27.55 22.67
CA LEU A 22 0.46 -27.51 22.68
C LEU A 22 -0.21 -28.68 21.95
N LYS A 23 0.58 -29.60 21.36
CA LYS A 23 0.12 -30.72 20.53
C LYS A 23 -0.77 -30.28 19.37
N LEU A 24 -0.43 -29.15 18.76
CA LEU A 24 -1.13 -28.59 17.61
C LEU A 24 -0.25 -28.67 16.35
N PRO A 25 -0.85 -28.84 15.17
CA PRO A 25 -0.17 -28.55 13.92
C PRO A 25 0.31 -27.10 13.90
N LEU A 26 1.49 -26.83 13.33
CA LEU A 26 2.02 -25.47 13.18
C LEU A 26 1.01 -24.55 12.50
N SER A 27 0.35 -25.00 11.44
CA SER A 27 -0.66 -24.22 10.73
C SER A 27 -1.82 -23.77 11.63
N GLU A 28 -2.32 -24.64 12.52
CA GLU A 28 -3.37 -24.27 13.47
C GLU A 28 -2.85 -23.30 14.54
N TYR A 29 -1.62 -23.52 15.01
CA TYR A 29 -0.99 -22.63 15.97
C TYR A 29 -0.83 -21.21 15.40
N ILE A 30 -0.31 -21.09 14.18
CA ILE A 30 -0.17 -19.82 13.46
C ILE A 30 -1.53 -19.13 13.28
N LEU A 31 -2.58 -19.87 12.89
CA LEU A 31 -3.93 -19.30 12.82
C LEU A 31 -4.41 -18.77 14.17
N ARG A 32 -4.07 -19.45 15.27
CA ARG A 32 -4.38 -19.00 16.62
C ARG A 32 -3.66 -17.71 16.98
N VAL A 33 -2.38 -17.61 16.69
CA VAL A 33 -1.59 -16.38 16.87
C VAL A 33 -2.15 -15.23 16.03
N LEU A 34 -2.45 -15.48 14.75
CA LEU A 34 -3.00 -14.46 13.84
C LEU A 34 -4.43 -14.04 14.20
N SER A 35 -5.23 -14.95 14.75
CA SER A 35 -6.58 -14.67 15.25
C SER A 35 -6.56 -13.99 16.62
N PHE A 36 -5.48 -14.13 17.38
CA PHE A 36 -5.20 -13.36 18.58
C PHE A 36 -4.81 -11.93 18.21
N ARG A 37 -5.77 -11.21 17.65
CA ARG A 37 -5.75 -9.75 17.63
C ARG A 37 -6.13 -9.33 19.06
N PRO A 38 -5.26 -8.65 19.82
CA PRO A 38 -5.74 -7.97 21.01
C PRO A 38 -6.78 -6.95 20.52
N PHE A 39 -8.05 -7.30 20.66
CA PHE A 39 -9.13 -6.34 20.54
C PHE A 39 -8.84 -5.33 21.65
N LEU A 40 -8.58 -4.08 21.28
CA LEU A 40 -8.30 -3.03 22.25
C LEU A 40 -9.53 -2.89 23.14
N GLN A 41 -9.49 -3.54 24.31
CA GLN A 41 -10.61 -3.53 25.26
C GLN A 41 -10.93 -2.10 25.70
N ASN A 42 -9.90 -1.24 25.73
CA ASN A 42 -10.01 0.20 25.90
C ASN A 42 -9.23 0.87 24.76
N PRO A 43 -9.86 1.12 23.61
CA PRO A 43 -9.19 1.83 22.54
C PRO A 43 -8.90 3.26 23.01
N PRO A 44 -7.74 3.83 22.62
CA PRO A 44 -7.41 5.22 22.93
C PRO A 44 -8.51 6.13 22.38
N LYS A 45 -9.03 7.02 23.24
CA LYS A 45 -10.15 7.91 22.92
C LYS A 45 -9.68 9.29 22.48
N THR A 46 -8.42 9.61 22.77
CA THR A 46 -7.81 10.90 22.48
C THR A 46 -6.51 10.73 21.68
N GLY A 47 -6.09 11.80 21.00
CA GLY A 47 -4.82 11.82 20.26
C GLY A 47 -3.61 11.44 21.11
N PRO A 48 -3.42 12.03 22.32
CA PRO A 48 -2.32 11.66 23.20
C PRO A 48 -2.34 10.19 23.65
N GLU A 49 -3.52 9.66 23.97
CA GLU A 49 -3.67 8.23 24.31
C GLU A 49 -3.28 7.32 23.14
N LEU A 50 -3.60 7.73 21.91
CA LEU A 50 -3.24 6.98 20.71
C LEU A 50 -1.74 6.96 20.49
N VAL A 51 -1.06 8.09 20.67
CA VAL A 51 0.40 8.19 20.58
C VAL A 51 1.06 7.33 21.65
N ALA A 52 0.62 7.43 22.90
CA ALA A 52 1.15 6.62 24.00
C ALA A 52 0.94 5.12 23.77
N TYR A 53 -0.22 4.73 23.22
CA TYR A 53 -0.47 3.35 22.81
C TYR A 53 0.52 2.89 21.74
N TRP A 54 0.68 3.65 20.65
CA TRP A 54 1.62 3.30 19.57
C TRP A 54 3.07 3.20 20.02
N GLU A 55 3.49 4.05 20.96
CA GLU A 55 4.80 3.94 21.58
C GLU A 55 4.94 2.64 22.40
N SER A 56 3.93 2.30 23.22
CA SER A 56 3.94 1.09 24.04
C SER A 56 4.00 -0.22 23.24
N VAL A 57 3.40 -0.24 22.04
CA VAL A 57 3.44 -1.40 21.14
C VAL A 57 4.59 -1.33 20.12
N GLY A 58 5.49 -0.35 20.24
CA GLY A 58 6.69 -0.25 19.40
C GLY A 58 6.45 0.16 17.95
N VAL A 59 5.31 0.78 17.63
CA VAL A 59 5.00 1.25 16.28
C VAL A 59 5.79 2.53 15.95
N ILE A 60 5.98 3.40 16.94
CA ILE A 60 6.76 4.63 16.77
C ILE A 60 8.24 4.26 16.52
N GLY A 61 8.81 4.75 15.43
CA GLY A 61 10.19 4.47 15.03
C GLY A 61 10.41 3.13 14.32
N SER A 62 9.37 2.32 14.10
CA SER A 62 9.46 1.02 13.40
C SER A 62 9.82 1.11 11.91
N ARG A 63 9.72 2.32 11.33
CA ARG A 63 10.03 2.62 9.92
C ARG A 63 11.19 3.61 9.82
N PRO A 64 12.42 3.18 10.13
CA PRO A 64 13.60 4.05 10.05
C PRO A 64 13.94 4.45 8.61
N ASP A 65 13.39 3.75 7.62
CA ASP A 65 13.49 4.08 6.20
C ASP A 65 12.72 5.37 5.82
N ILE A 66 11.76 5.79 6.66
CA ILE A 66 11.05 7.06 6.49
C ILE A 66 11.73 8.10 7.38
N ILE A 67 12.72 8.78 6.81
CA ILE A 67 13.55 9.77 7.51
C ILE A 67 12.75 11.03 7.85
N ASP A 68 11.92 11.51 6.92
CA ASP A 68 11.00 12.62 7.12
C ASP A 68 9.58 12.19 6.79
N SER A 69 8.78 11.96 7.83
CA SER A 69 7.38 11.56 7.69
C SER A 69 6.51 12.62 7.02
N GLN A 70 6.87 13.91 7.17
CA GLN A 70 6.12 15.03 6.62
C GLN A 70 6.40 15.16 5.12
N GLU A 71 7.67 15.08 4.71
CA GLU A 71 8.06 15.04 3.30
C GLU A 71 7.38 13.86 2.60
N GLN A 72 7.46 12.66 3.19
CA GLN A 72 6.83 11.46 2.63
C GLN A 72 5.30 11.62 2.47
N ALA A 73 4.63 12.23 3.45
CA ALA A 73 3.19 12.50 3.36
C ALA A 73 2.86 13.48 2.21
N THR A 74 3.67 14.53 2.04
CA THR A 74 3.48 15.47 0.92
C THR A 74 3.74 14.81 -0.44
N ALA A 75 4.78 13.99 -0.57
CA ALA A 75 5.07 13.24 -1.78
C ALA A 75 3.90 12.31 -2.16
N ASN A 76 3.35 11.59 -1.18
CA ASN A 76 2.20 10.70 -1.40
C ASN A 76 0.95 11.48 -1.85
N LYS A 77 0.71 12.67 -1.30
CA LYS A 77 -0.39 13.55 -1.72
C LYS A 77 -0.21 13.99 -3.17
N THR A 78 0.97 14.47 -3.53
CA THR A 78 1.28 14.93 -4.90
C THR A 78 1.15 13.81 -5.92
N ILE A 79 1.66 12.61 -5.61
CA ILE A 79 1.52 11.44 -6.49
C ILE A 79 0.05 11.08 -6.68
N SER A 80 -0.73 11.05 -5.60
CA SER A 80 -2.16 10.74 -5.66
C SER A 80 -2.92 11.75 -6.52
N GLU A 81 -2.59 13.04 -6.41
CA GLU A 81 -3.19 14.10 -7.21
C GLU A 81 -2.81 14.02 -8.69
N ALA A 82 -1.54 13.76 -9.00
CA ALA A 82 -1.06 13.55 -10.36
C ALA A 82 -1.74 12.34 -11.03
N LEU A 83 -1.88 11.23 -10.30
CA LEU A 83 -2.59 10.03 -10.76
C LEU A 83 -4.08 10.32 -11.03
N ARG A 84 -4.73 11.10 -10.15
CA ARG A 84 -6.11 11.54 -10.35
C ARG A 84 -6.27 12.37 -11.63
N LEU A 85 -5.37 13.34 -11.86
CA LEU A 85 -5.42 14.20 -13.05
C LEU A 85 -5.15 13.43 -14.35
N ALA A 86 -4.18 12.51 -14.34
CA ALA A 86 -3.88 11.66 -15.49
C ALA A 86 -5.09 10.80 -15.87
N ALA A 87 -5.73 10.14 -14.89
CA ALA A 87 -6.94 9.35 -15.10
C ALA A 87 -8.11 10.18 -15.64
N MET A 88 -8.28 11.41 -15.16
CA MET A 88 -9.29 12.33 -15.70
C MET A 88 -8.99 12.69 -17.16
N SER A 89 -7.74 12.96 -17.54
CA SER A 89 -7.36 13.30 -18.92
C SER A 89 -7.55 12.15 -19.93
N THR A 90 -7.32 10.90 -19.50
CA THR A 90 -7.49 9.70 -20.33
C THR A 90 -8.96 9.40 -20.62
N THR A 91 -9.86 9.79 -19.72
CA THR A 91 -11.31 9.54 -19.86
C THR A 91 -11.99 10.47 -20.88
N TYR A 92 -11.33 11.56 -21.31
CA TYR A 92 -11.87 12.51 -22.30
C TYR A 92 -11.29 12.38 -23.72
N ARG A 93 -10.39 11.42 -23.98
CA ARG A 93 -9.86 11.21 -25.35
C ARG A 93 -10.83 10.34 -26.17
N THR A 94 -11.76 10.97 -26.87
CA THR A 94 -12.64 10.32 -27.86
C THR A 94 -11.85 9.83 -29.09
N PRO A 95 -12.10 8.63 -29.67
CA PRO A 95 -11.28 8.05 -30.74
C PRO A 95 -11.49 8.57 -32.18
N ASN A 96 -12.04 9.77 -32.40
CA ASN A 96 -12.54 10.15 -33.73
C ASN A 96 -12.00 11.49 -34.28
N GLU A 97 -10.69 11.74 -34.17
CA GLU A 97 -10.03 12.67 -35.10
C GLU A 97 -9.38 11.90 -36.24
N VAL A 98 -10.17 11.67 -37.29
CA VAL A 98 -9.65 11.24 -38.60
C VAL A 98 -8.95 12.44 -39.23
N PHE A 99 -7.62 12.39 -39.28
CA PHE A 99 -6.81 13.35 -40.03
C PHE A 99 -7.09 13.16 -41.53
N TYR A 100 -7.85 14.08 -42.14
CA TYR A 100 -7.90 14.19 -43.60
C TYR A 100 -6.70 15.02 -44.04
N GLU A 101 -5.65 14.35 -44.53
CA GLU A 101 -4.56 14.99 -45.24
C GLU A 101 -5.09 15.48 -46.60
N GLY A 102 -5.43 16.76 -46.67
CA GLY A 102 -5.91 17.41 -47.88
C GLY A 102 -4.80 17.48 -48.93
N ARG A 103 -4.86 16.58 -49.92
CA ARG A 103 -4.15 16.71 -51.19
C ARG A 103 -4.70 17.96 -51.90
N SER A 104 -3.93 19.05 -51.91
CA SER A 104 -4.26 20.26 -52.67
C SER A 104 -3.46 20.25 -53.97
N ASP A 105 -4.05 19.67 -55.01
CA ASP A 105 -3.67 19.96 -56.40
C ASP A 105 -4.08 21.41 -56.70
N SER A 106 -3.15 22.23 -57.17
CA SER A 106 -3.43 23.49 -57.85
C SER A 106 -2.28 23.81 -58.79
N ASP A 107 -2.37 23.27 -60.00
CA ASP A 107 -1.77 23.87 -61.20
C ASP A 107 -2.38 25.27 -61.42
N SER A 108 -1.54 26.29 -61.66
CA SER A 108 -1.68 27.29 -62.76
C SER A 108 -0.84 28.56 -62.54
N ILE A 109 0.30 28.59 -63.24
CA ILE A 109 1.02 29.66 -63.96
C ILE A 109 0.65 31.15 -63.73
N GLN A 110 1.68 31.96 -63.41
CA GLN A 110 2.10 33.24 -64.04
C GLN A 110 3.52 33.56 -63.51
N THR A 111 4.57 33.83 -64.28
CA THR A 111 4.77 34.70 -65.47
C THR A 111 5.62 34.05 -66.56
#